data_AF-A0A133XKU1-F1
#
_entry.id   AF-A0A133XKU1-F1
#
_cell.length_a   1.000
_cell.length_b   1.000
_cell.length_c   1.000
_cell.angle_alpha   90.00
_cell.angle_beta   90.00
_cell.angle_gamma   90.00
#
_symmetry.space_group_name_H-M   'P 1'
#
loop_
_entity.id
_entity.type
_entity.pdbx_description
1 polymer ?
#
loop_
_entity_poly.entity_id
_entity_poly.type
_entity_poly.pdbx_seq_one_letter_code
_entity_poly.pdbx_strand_id
1 'polypeptide(L)'
;MSVYTTVGHAELAAWLQPLGLGELISHAGIAAGMQNSNYFVTTTHGRYVLTLFERMAPQALAFYLALMSHLAGHGIPCPQPLADAAGRRWRPLAGKPAALLSCLPGAAEEEPTAAHCRIVGETLARLHLAGADLANPLPNPCGAAWRQSVGTALRPVLSPAEGELLADELAFQAAQDYSRLPRGIIHADLFRDNVLWEADGRLSGVLDFYFAGEDALLFDLAVVANDWCVDAAALTELLAGYTAQRPVTPAEMAAWPALRRAAALRFWLLRLEARAQPRGGEVVTIKDPEHFRRMLERFRLAPEAWPR
;
A
#
# COMPACT_ATOMS: atom_id res chain seq x y z
N MET A 1 24.98 5.93 4.76
CA MET A 1 24.80 6.11 3.31
C MET A 1 23.57 5.34 2.93
N SER A 2 22.54 6.01 2.46
CA SER A 2 21.43 5.32 1.83
C SER A 2 21.96 4.50 0.67
N VAL A 3 21.45 3.29 0.53
CA VAL A 3 21.83 2.40 -0.57
C VAL A 3 20.86 2.71 -1.70
N TYR A 4 20.81 3.95 -2.19
CA TYR A 4 20.17 4.18 -3.49
C TYR A 4 21.13 3.66 -4.55
N THR A 5 20.70 2.60 -5.22
CA THR A 5 21.49 1.94 -6.25
C THR A 5 21.49 2.83 -7.50
N THR A 6 22.65 3.42 -7.81
CA THR A 6 22.80 4.19 -9.05
C THR A 6 22.93 3.27 -10.25
N VAL A 7 22.23 3.61 -11.33
CA VAL A 7 22.28 2.86 -12.59
C VAL A 7 22.90 3.75 -13.66
N GLY A 8 23.91 3.23 -14.36
CA GLY A 8 24.53 3.94 -15.48
C GLY A 8 23.70 3.86 -16.76
N HIS A 9 23.80 4.87 -17.63
CA HIS A 9 23.05 4.90 -18.89
C HIS A 9 23.33 3.66 -19.78
N ALA A 10 24.60 3.29 -19.97
CA ALA A 10 24.97 2.15 -20.81
C ALA A 10 24.48 0.81 -20.23
N GLU A 11 24.57 0.64 -18.90
CA GLU A 11 24.07 -0.55 -18.21
C GLU A 11 22.55 -0.66 -18.36
N LEU A 12 21.82 0.43 -18.15
CA LEU A 12 20.37 0.47 -18.32
C LEU A 12 19.98 0.19 -19.78
N ALA A 13 20.64 0.82 -20.75
CA ALA A 13 20.36 0.61 -22.17
C ALA A 13 20.50 -0.88 -22.55
N ALA A 14 21.57 -1.55 -22.09
CA ALA A 14 21.76 -2.99 -22.30
C ALA A 14 20.68 -3.82 -21.60
N TRP A 15 20.30 -3.45 -20.36
CA TRP A 15 19.26 -4.14 -19.62
C TRP A 15 17.88 -4.04 -20.28
N LEU A 16 17.56 -2.92 -20.95
CA LEU A 16 16.29 -2.70 -21.65
C LEU A 16 16.16 -3.48 -22.97
N GLN A 17 17.26 -3.91 -23.60
CA GLN A 17 17.25 -4.58 -24.90
C GLN A 17 16.22 -5.74 -25.01
N PRO A 18 16.14 -6.68 -24.05
CA PRO A 18 15.18 -7.79 -24.14
C PRO A 18 13.70 -7.40 -24.01
N LEU A 19 13.40 -6.15 -23.63
CA LEU A 19 12.04 -5.62 -23.55
C LEU A 19 11.57 -4.97 -24.86
N GLY A 20 12.46 -4.75 -25.83
CA GLY A 20 12.08 -4.23 -27.16
C GLY A 20 11.52 -2.81 -27.17
N LEU A 21 12.01 -1.94 -26.28
CA LEU A 21 11.47 -0.58 -26.08
C LEU A 21 12.15 0.51 -26.93
N GLY A 22 12.91 0.09 -27.94
CA GLY A 22 13.72 1.00 -28.76
C GLY A 22 14.90 1.59 -27.99
N GLU A 23 15.30 2.81 -28.33
CA GLU A 23 16.50 3.44 -27.75
C GLU A 23 16.19 4.15 -26.42
N LEU A 24 17.12 4.05 -25.46
CA LEU A 24 17.07 4.80 -24.21
C LEU A 24 17.42 6.27 -24.49
N ILE A 25 16.46 7.17 -24.28
CA ILE A 25 16.65 8.62 -24.44
C ILE A 25 17.22 9.23 -23.16
N SER A 26 16.58 8.95 -22.02
CA SER A 26 17.00 9.49 -20.73
C SER A 26 16.49 8.64 -19.57
N HIS A 27 17.13 8.76 -18.41
CA HIS A 27 16.59 8.29 -17.15
C HIS A 27 16.91 9.29 -16.03
N ALA A 28 16.02 9.43 -15.06
CA ALA A 28 16.17 10.36 -13.94
C ALA A 28 15.66 9.72 -12.65
N GLY A 29 16.42 9.86 -11.56
CA GLY A 29 16.02 9.36 -10.25
C GLY A 29 14.76 10.07 -9.74
N ILE A 30 13.90 9.31 -9.07
CA ILE A 30 12.69 9.80 -8.42
C ILE A 30 13.01 9.91 -6.93
N ALA A 31 12.99 11.13 -6.40
CA ALA A 31 13.26 11.39 -4.98
C ALA A 31 12.13 10.90 -4.05
N ALA A 32 10.99 10.49 -4.60
CA ALA A 32 9.86 9.93 -3.87
C ALA A 32 10.02 8.40 -3.72
N GLY A 33 10.12 7.94 -2.46
CA GLY A 33 10.18 6.52 -2.10
C GLY A 33 11.27 6.23 -1.06
N MET A 34 10.89 5.75 0.11
CA MET A 34 11.82 5.52 1.24
C MET A 34 12.47 4.12 1.26
N GLN A 35 12.11 3.24 0.32
CA GLN A 35 12.46 1.81 0.40
C GLN A 35 13.15 1.26 -0.86
N ASN A 36 12.89 1.82 -2.03
CA ASN A 36 13.39 1.33 -3.31
C ASN A 36 13.99 2.48 -4.13
N SER A 37 14.93 2.16 -5.01
CA SER A 37 15.48 3.14 -5.95
C SER A 37 14.58 3.20 -7.18
N ASN A 38 13.94 4.35 -7.41
CA ASN A 38 13.00 4.55 -8.51
C ASN A 38 13.57 5.51 -9.55
N TYR A 39 13.35 5.24 -10.83
CA TYR A 39 13.77 6.06 -11.95
C TYR A 39 12.65 6.24 -12.96
N PHE A 40 12.45 7.46 -13.45
CA PHE A 40 11.78 7.65 -14.73
C PHE A 40 12.71 7.21 -15.85
N VAL A 41 12.20 6.42 -16.79
CA VAL A 41 12.94 5.94 -17.96
C VAL A 41 12.17 6.36 -19.20
N THR A 42 12.80 7.13 -20.07
CA THR A 42 12.23 7.57 -21.34
C THR A 42 12.94 6.86 -22.48
N THR A 43 12.17 6.20 -23.32
CA THR A 43 12.63 5.52 -24.53
C THR A 43 11.92 6.08 -25.75
N THR A 44 12.33 5.67 -26.95
CA THR A 44 11.61 6.02 -28.19
C THR A 44 10.19 5.46 -28.25
N HIS A 45 9.84 4.44 -27.44
CA HIS A 45 8.49 3.85 -27.42
C HIS A 45 7.61 4.37 -26.27
N GLY A 46 8.14 5.17 -25.35
CA GLY A 46 7.36 5.74 -24.26
C GLY A 46 8.13 5.94 -22.96
N ARG A 47 7.38 6.25 -21.91
CA ARG A 47 7.90 6.54 -20.57
C ARG A 47 7.49 5.44 -19.59
N TYR A 48 8.43 5.07 -18.73
CA TYR A 48 8.33 3.95 -17.80
C TYR A 48 8.88 4.34 -16.42
N VAL A 49 8.60 3.50 -15.43
CA VAL A 49 9.20 3.58 -14.10
C VAL A 49 10.05 2.33 -13.88
N LEU A 50 11.33 2.51 -13.64
CA LEU A 50 12.25 1.46 -13.22
C LEU A 50 12.34 1.49 -11.70
N THR A 51 12.14 0.33 -11.07
CA THR A 51 12.29 0.14 -9.62
C THR A 51 13.35 -0.91 -9.36
N LEU A 52 14.36 -0.55 -8.56
CA LEU A 52 15.34 -1.47 -7.99
C LEU A 52 14.96 -1.76 -6.54
N PHE A 53 14.79 -3.04 -6.24
CA PHE A 53 14.30 -3.50 -4.95
C PHE A 53 15.46 -3.70 -3.98
N GLU A 54 15.55 -2.85 -2.96
CA GLU A 54 16.74 -2.83 -2.10
C GLU A 54 16.79 -4.00 -1.12
N ARG A 55 15.61 -4.48 -0.67
CA ARG A 55 15.47 -5.47 0.39
C ARG A 55 14.41 -6.55 0.11
N MET A 56 13.81 -6.56 -1.08
CA MET A 56 12.72 -7.48 -1.38
C MET A 56 13.24 -8.85 -1.81
N ALA A 57 12.72 -9.90 -1.18
CA ALA A 57 13.01 -11.26 -1.60
C ALA A 57 12.43 -11.53 -3.00
N PRO A 58 13.16 -12.21 -3.91
CA PRO A 58 12.70 -12.46 -5.28
C PRO A 58 11.33 -13.14 -5.40
N GLN A 59 11.00 -14.04 -4.47
CA GLN A 59 9.70 -14.73 -4.47
C GLN A 59 8.54 -13.78 -4.14
N ALA A 60 8.73 -12.88 -3.17
CA ALA A 60 7.74 -11.86 -2.84
C ALA A 60 7.58 -10.86 -4.00
N LEU A 61 8.70 -10.45 -4.62
CA LEU A 61 8.66 -9.58 -5.80
C LEU A 61 7.86 -10.21 -6.95
N ALA A 62 8.08 -11.49 -7.23
CA ALA A 62 7.33 -12.20 -8.27
C ALA A 62 5.82 -12.17 -8.02
N PHE A 63 5.39 -12.32 -6.75
CA PHE A 63 3.98 -12.19 -6.36
C PHE A 63 3.45 -10.78 -6.64
N TYR A 64 4.11 -9.71 -6.18
CA TYR A 64 3.62 -8.35 -6.38
C TYR A 64 3.52 -7.95 -7.85
N LEU A 65 4.49 -8.36 -8.67
CA LEU A 65 4.44 -8.11 -10.11
C LEU A 65 3.33 -8.93 -10.80
N ALA A 66 3.07 -10.15 -10.32
CA ALA A 66 1.95 -10.94 -10.81
C ALA A 66 0.60 -10.34 -10.41
N LEU A 67 0.48 -9.87 -9.17
CA LEU A 67 -0.69 -9.17 -8.66
C LEU A 67 -1.01 -7.92 -9.50
N MET A 68 -0.03 -7.04 -9.70
CA MET A 68 -0.22 -5.83 -10.52
C MET A 68 -0.62 -6.18 -11.96
N SER A 69 0.02 -7.18 -12.58
CA SER A 69 -0.36 -7.65 -13.92
C SER A 69 -1.79 -8.21 -13.96
N HIS A 70 -2.21 -8.93 -12.91
CA HIS A 70 -3.56 -9.50 -12.80
C HIS A 70 -4.61 -8.39 -12.66
N LEU A 71 -4.40 -7.45 -11.74
CA LEU A 71 -5.30 -6.33 -11.51
C LEU A 71 -5.42 -5.41 -12.73
N ALA A 72 -4.30 -5.11 -13.40
CA ALA A 72 -4.29 -4.35 -14.65
C ALA A 72 -5.11 -5.06 -15.74
N GLY A 73 -4.99 -6.39 -15.85
CA GLY A 73 -5.80 -7.20 -16.77
C GLY A 73 -7.31 -7.16 -16.49
N HIS A 74 -7.71 -6.84 -15.25
CA HIS A 74 -9.10 -6.64 -14.84
C HIS A 74 -9.51 -5.14 -14.84
N GLY A 75 -8.71 -4.27 -15.46
CA GLY A 75 -9.04 -2.86 -15.64
C GLY A 75 -8.86 -2.00 -14.38
N ILE A 76 -8.10 -2.47 -13.39
CA ILE A 76 -7.66 -1.60 -12.29
C ILE A 76 -6.51 -0.73 -12.81
N PRO A 77 -6.60 0.61 -12.69
CA PRO A 77 -5.56 1.52 -13.16
C PRO A 77 -4.35 1.43 -12.23
N CYS A 78 -3.47 0.46 -12.45
CA CYS A 78 -2.25 0.24 -11.66
C CYS A 78 -1.04 0.03 -12.56
N PRO A 79 0.20 0.22 -12.05
CA PRO A 79 1.40 0.02 -12.86
C PRO A 79 1.45 -1.38 -13.44
N GLN A 80 1.66 -1.48 -14.75
CA GLN A 80 1.76 -2.75 -15.43
C GLN A 80 3.24 -3.15 -15.55
N PRO A 81 3.67 -4.27 -14.94
CA PRO A 81 5.04 -4.75 -15.11
C PRO A 81 5.27 -5.26 -16.53
N LEU A 82 6.38 -4.83 -17.13
CA LEU A 82 6.80 -5.31 -18.44
C LEU A 82 7.53 -6.66 -18.27
N ALA A 83 7.14 -7.61 -19.12
CA ALA A 83 7.82 -8.90 -19.21
C ALA A 83 8.73 -8.93 -20.44
N ASP A 84 9.86 -9.62 -20.33
CA ASP A 84 10.66 -9.97 -21.51
C ASP A 84 10.01 -11.08 -22.34
N ALA A 85 10.62 -11.43 -23.48
CA ALA A 85 10.14 -12.50 -24.36
C ALA A 85 10.06 -13.88 -23.68
N ALA A 86 10.72 -14.09 -22.54
CA ALA A 86 10.65 -15.31 -21.75
C ALA A 86 9.59 -15.22 -20.61
N GLY A 87 8.80 -14.15 -20.57
CA GLY A 87 7.77 -13.92 -19.55
C GLY A 87 8.31 -13.42 -18.21
N ARG A 88 9.61 -13.11 -18.11
CA ARG A 88 10.21 -12.65 -16.85
C ARG A 88 9.88 -11.18 -16.62
N ARG A 89 9.20 -10.88 -15.50
CA ARG A 89 8.79 -9.52 -15.10
C ARG A 89 9.85 -8.76 -14.29
N TRP A 90 10.91 -9.43 -13.84
CA TRP A 90 12.03 -8.81 -13.16
C TRP A 90 13.34 -9.50 -13.55
N ARG A 91 14.44 -8.74 -13.51
CA ARG A 91 15.80 -9.22 -13.80
C ARG A 91 16.81 -8.44 -12.92
N PRO A 92 17.98 -9.00 -12.60
CA PRO A 92 19.02 -8.25 -11.89
C PRO A 92 19.50 -7.02 -12.69
N LEU A 93 19.75 -5.92 -12.00
CA LEU A 93 20.37 -4.69 -12.50
C LEU A 93 21.17 -4.06 -11.36
N ALA A 94 22.43 -3.68 -11.59
CA ALA A 94 23.31 -3.16 -10.53
C ALA A 94 23.33 -4.02 -9.25
N GLY A 95 23.26 -5.36 -9.40
CA GLY A 95 23.27 -6.31 -8.29
C GLY A 95 21.96 -6.44 -7.50
N LYS A 96 20.87 -5.78 -7.93
CA LYS A 96 19.56 -5.81 -7.27
C LYS A 96 18.49 -6.36 -8.20
N PRO A 97 17.43 -7.00 -7.68
CA PRO A 97 16.23 -7.27 -8.48
C PRO A 97 15.66 -5.94 -8.99
N ALA A 98 15.36 -5.88 -10.29
CA ALA A 98 14.78 -4.71 -10.91
C ALA A 98 13.59 -5.08 -11.81
N ALA A 99 12.58 -4.22 -11.81
CA ALA A 99 11.41 -4.33 -12.69
C ALA A 99 11.14 -3.00 -13.38
N LEU A 100 10.62 -3.08 -14.60
CA LEU A 100 10.17 -1.92 -15.36
C LEU A 100 8.64 -1.96 -15.43
N LEU A 101 8.01 -0.86 -15.05
CA LEU A 101 6.55 -0.74 -15.01
C LEU A 101 6.10 0.40 -15.94
N SER A 102 4.85 0.34 -16.39
CA SER A 102 4.23 1.46 -17.08
C SER A 102 4.24 2.73 -16.21
N CYS A 103 4.47 3.88 -16.84
CA CYS A 103 4.33 5.17 -16.17
C CYS A 103 2.87 5.63 -16.27
N LEU A 104 2.18 5.74 -15.14
CA LEU A 104 0.81 6.24 -15.10
C LEU A 104 0.80 7.77 -15.11
N PRO A 105 -0.18 8.42 -15.78
CA PRO A 105 -0.34 9.86 -15.76
C PRO A 105 -0.99 10.33 -14.45
N GLY A 106 -0.93 11.64 -14.21
CA GLY A 106 -1.59 12.28 -13.07
C GLY A 106 -0.66 12.60 -11.92
N ALA A 107 -1.25 13.13 -10.85
CA ALA A 107 -0.57 13.52 -9.61
C ALA A 107 -1.41 13.13 -8.39
N ALA A 108 -0.78 13.05 -7.23
CA ALA A 108 -1.51 12.87 -5.98
C ALA A 108 -2.35 14.13 -5.65
N GLU A 109 -3.49 13.92 -5.00
CA GLU A 109 -4.34 15.00 -4.48
C GLU A 109 -4.05 15.21 -2.99
N GLU A 110 -3.61 16.41 -2.62
CA GLU A 110 -3.29 16.75 -1.24
C GLU A 110 -4.55 17.01 -0.41
N GLU A 111 -5.57 17.60 -1.04
CA GLU A 111 -6.84 17.99 -0.41
C GLU A 111 -8.02 17.21 -1.02
N PRO A 112 -8.17 15.91 -0.72
CA PRO A 112 -9.22 15.11 -1.31
C PRO A 112 -10.60 15.58 -0.87
N THR A 113 -11.51 15.63 -1.84
CA THR A 113 -12.92 15.96 -1.60
C THR A 113 -13.73 14.70 -1.27
N ALA A 114 -14.98 14.87 -0.82
CA ALA A 114 -15.90 13.74 -0.65
C ALA A 114 -16.12 12.97 -1.98
N ALA A 115 -16.08 13.66 -3.13
CA ALA A 115 -16.17 13.02 -4.44
C ALA A 115 -14.96 12.12 -4.73
N HIS A 116 -13.74 12.55 -4.35
CA HIS A 116 -12.55 11.70 -4.44
C HIS A 116 -12.70 10.46 -3.55
N CYS A 117 -13.22 10.63 -2.32
CA CYS A 117 -13.47 9.52 -1.40
C CYS A 117 -14.42 8.49 -2.02
N ARG A 118 -15.51 8.92 -2.67
CA ARG A 118 -16.43 8.02 -3.38
C ARG A 118 -15.71 7.18 -4.44
N ILE A 119 -14.94 7.83 -5.32
CA ILE A 119 -14.22 7.17 -6.42
C ILE A 119 -13.19 6.17 -5.88
N VAL A 120 -12.50 6.52 -4.79
CA VAL A 120 -11.56 5.60 -4.12
C VAL A 120 -12.29 4.40 -3.53
N GLY A 121 -13.47 4.60 -2.93
CA GLY A 121 -14.30 3.51 -2.42
C GLY A 121 -14.72 2.54 -3.52
N GLU A 122 -15.20 3.07 -4.65
CA GLU A 122 -15.54 2.29 -5.85
C GLU A 122 -14.33 1.52 -6.38
N THR A 123 -13.17 2.18 -6.45
CA THR A 123 -11.92 1.59 -6.94
C THR A 123 -11.40 0.48 -6.03
N LEU A 124 -11.47 0.66 -4.71
CA LEU A 124 -11.06 -0.34 -3.73
C LEU A 124 -11.94 -1.59 -3.81
N ALA A 125 -13.26 -1.42 -3.92
CA ALA A 125 -14.17 -2.54 -4.08
C ALA A 125 -13.91 -3.31 -5.40
N ARG A 126 -13.68 -2.60 -6.50
CA ARG A 126 -13.28 -3.21 -7.77
C ARG A 126 -11.95 -3.97 -7.65
N LEU A 127 -10.97 -3.42 -6.93
CA LEU A 127 -9.69 -4.10 -6.67
C LEU A 127 -9.91 -5.41 -5.92
N HIS A 128 -10.73 -5.41 -4.85
CA HIS A 128 -11.06 -6.62 -4.10
C HIS A 128 -11.76 -7.68 -4.96
N LEU A 129 -12.70 -7.26 -5.80
CA LEU A 129 -13.41 -8.17 -6.72
C LEU A 129 -12.46 -8.74 -7.76
N ALA A 130 -11.59 -7.92 -8.36
CA ALA A 130 -10.58 -8.37 -9.32
C ALA A 130 -9.55 -9.31 -8.69
N GLY A 131 -9.23 -9.13 -7.40
CA GLY A 131 -8.29 -9.96 -6.67
C GLY A 131 -8.84 -11.32 -6.22
N ALA A 132 -10.15 -11.56 -6.33
CA ALA A 132 -10.79 -12.78 -5.83
C ALA A 132 -10.29 -14.07 -6.52
N ASP A 133 -9.95 -13.98 -7.80
CA ASP A 133 -9.50 -15.12 -8.61
C ASP A 133 -7.97 -15.28 -8.65
N LEU A 134 -7.23 -14.49 -7.85
CA LEU A 134 -5.77 -14.61 -7.80
C LEU A 134 -5.36 -15.89 -7.06
N ALA A 135 -4.71 -16.80 -7.78
CA ALA A 135 -4.20 -18.03 -7.18
C ALA A 135 -3.02 -17.78 -6.23
N ASN A 136 -2.99 -18.53 -5.12
CA ASN A 136 -1.89 -18.57 -4.14
C ASN A 136 -1.48 -17.19 -3.60
N PRO A 137 -2.41 -16.44 -2.98
CA PRO A 137 -2.09 -15.14 -2.43
C PRO A 137 -1.06 -15.25 -1.28
N LEU A 138 -0.16 -14.28 -1.16
CA LEU A 138 0.68 -14.16 0.04
C LEU A 138 -0.14 -13.56 1.18
N PRO A 139 0.10 -13.94 2.45
CA PRO A 139 -0.58 -13.33 3.58
C PRO A 139 -0.21 -11.84 3.68
N ASN A 140 -1.12 -11.02 4.21
CA ASN A 140 -0.83 -9.62 4.53
C ASN A 140 0.45 -9.52 5.40
N PRO A 141 1.53 -8.86 4.91
CA PRO A 141 2.81 -8.80 5.62
C PRO A 141 2.70 -8.06 6.96
N CYS A 142 1.70 -7.18 7.11
CA CYS A 142 1.40 -6.45 8.35
C CYS A 142 0.05 -6.86 8.97
N GLY A 143 -0.35 -8.11 8.76
CA GLY A 143 -1.58 -8.70 9.29
C GLY A 143 -1.57 -8.87 10.82
N ALA A 144 -2.60 -9.54 11.36
CA ALA A 144 -2.80 -9.70 12.81
C ALA A 144 -1.59 -10.36 13.51
N ALA A 145 -1.00 -11.40 12.92
CA ALA A 145 0.17 -12.08 13.48
C ALA A 145 1.40 -11.15 13.56
N TRP A 146 1.63 -10.34 12.52
CA TRP A 146 2.70 -9.34 12.51
C TRP A 146 2.47 -8.28 13.60
N ARG A 147 1.25 -7.73 13.70
CA ARG A 147 0.91 -6.71 14.71
C ARG A 147 1.16 -7.24 16.12
N GLN A 148 0.78 -8.48 16.41
CA GLN A 148 1.01 -9.13 17.70
C GLN A 148 2.50 -9.28 18.01
N SER A 149 3.27 -9.81 17.05
CA SER A 149 4.71 -10.06 17.21
C SER A 149 5.49 -8.76 17.40
N VAL A 150 5.31 -7.80 16.50
CA VAL A 150 6.02 -6.51 16.54
C VAL A 150 5.61 -5.69 17.76
N GLY A 151 4.32 -5.66 18.09
CA GLY A 151 3.86 -4.94 19.28
C GLY A 151 4.44 -5.52 20.58
N THR A 152 4.53 -6.84 20.70
CA THR A 152 5.16 -7.50 21.84
C THR A 152 6.66 -7.16 21.92
N ALA A 153 7.36 -7.17 20.78
CA ALA A 153 8.79 -6.89 20.71
C ALA A 153 9.15 -5.42 21.01
N LEU A 154 8.28 -4.47 20.63
CA LEU A 154 8.51 -3.04 20.87
C LEU A 154 8.22 -2.62 22.31
N ARG A 155 7.33 -3.32 23.02
CA ARG A 155 6.88 -2.94 24.37
C ARG A 155 8.02 -2.56 25.36
N PRO A 156 9.16 -3.26 25.42
CA PRO A 156 10.25 -2.93 26.34
C PRO A 156 10.95 -1.59 26.06
N VAL A 157 10.82 -1.03 24.86
CA VAL A 157 11.49 0.21 24.44
C VAL A 157 10.53 1.41 24.36
N LEU A 158 9.27 1.23 24.76
CA LEU A 158 8.25 2.28 24.79
C LEU A 158 8.19 2.97 26.16
N SER A 159 7.63 4.18 26.19
CA SER A 159 7.25 4.80 27.46
C SER A 159 6.17 3.95 28.17
N PRO A 160 6.03 4.04 29.52
CA PRO A 160 5.01 3.29 30.24
C PRO A 160 3.60 3.47 29.67
N ALA A 161 3.21 4.71 29.35
CA ALA A 161 1.90 5.02 28.79
C ALA A 161 1.69 4.42 27.39
N GLU A 162 2.69 4.50 26.50
CA GLU A 162 2.62 3.85 25.17
C GLU A 162 2.57 2.32 25.31
N GLY A 163 3.33 1.74 26.24
CA GLY A 163 3.39 0.31 26.48
C GLY A 163 2.08 -0.27 27.04
N GLU A 164 1.40 0.46 27.93
CA GLU A 164 0.06 0.12 28.43
C GLU A 164 -0.98 0.22 27.31
N LEU A 165 -1.01 1.35 26.59
CA LEU A 165 -1.93 1.54 25.46
C LEU A 165 -1.80 0.43 24.42
N LEU A 166 -0.57 0.07 24.07
CA LEU A 166 -0.26 -1.00 23.12
C LEU A 166 -0.69 -2.38 23.63
N ALA A 167 -0.37 -2.71 24.88
CA ALA A 167 -0.74 -4.00 25.46
C ALA A 167 -2.27 -4.19 25.50
N ASP A 168 -3.00 -3.17 25.93
CA ASP A 168 -4.46 -3.16 25.95
C ASP A 168 -5.06 -3.32 24.55
N GLU A 169 -4.50 -2.62 23.56
CA GLU A 169 -5.01 -2.71 22.19
C GLU A 169 -4.75 -4.09 21.59
N LEU A 170 -3.56 -4.67 21.79
CA LEU A 170 -3.25 -6.02 21.32
C LEU A 170 -4.19 -7.06 21.95
N ALA A 171 -4.43 -6.95 23.26
CA ALA A 171 -5.38 -7.82 23.96
C ALA A 171 -6.81 -7.68 23.41
N PHE A 172 -7.27 -6.44 23.17
CA PHE A 172 -8.57 -6.18 22.56
C PHE A 172 -8.69 -6.81 21.17
N GLN A 173 -7.68 -6.63 20.31
CA GLN A 173 -7.67 -7.16 18.94
C GLN A 173 -7.63 -8.68 18.91
N ALA A 174 -6.87 -9.31 19.82
CA ALA A 174 -6.81 -10.76 19.95
C ALA A 174 -8.14 -11.39 20.41
N ALA A 175 -8.98 -10.63 21.11
CA ALA A 175 -10.30 -11.07 21.58
C ALA A 175 -11.41 -10.94 20.52
N GLN A 176 -11.15 -10.28 19.37
CA GLN A 176 -12.14 -10.14 18.31
C GLN A 176 -12.24 -11.42 17.46
N ASP A 177 -13.44 -11.75 17.01
CA ASP A 177 -13.66 -12.82 16.03
C ASP A 177 -13.82 -12.23 14.63
N TYR A 178 -12.79 -12.41 13.80
CA TYR A 178 -12.77 -12.01 12.39
C TYR A 178 -12.99 -13.18 11.42
N SER A 179 -13.27 -14.39 11.92
CA SER A 179 -13.39 -15.61 11.10
C SER A 179 -14.53 -15.55 10.09
N ARG A 180 -15.58 -14.78 10.39
CA ARG A 180 -16.76 -14.61 9.55
C ARG A 180 -16.62 -13.50 8.51
N LEU A 181 -15.53 -12.76 8.52
CA LEU A 181 -15.32 -11.66 7.58
C LEU A 181 -14.87 -12.20 6.22
N PRO A 182 -15.41 -11.70 5.11
CA PRO A 182 -14.90 -12.02 3.79
C PRO A 182 -13.42 -11.64 3.66
N ARG A 183 -12.64 -12.57 3.10
CA ARG A 183 -11.20 -12.42 2.88
C ARG A 183 -10.89 -12.41 1.40
N GLY A 184 -9.77 -11.80 1.05
CA GLY A 184 -9.25 -11.76 -0.31
C GLY A 184 -8.01 -10.88 -0.36
N ILE A 185 -7.57 -10.57 -1.57
CA ILE A 185 -6.48 -9.63 -1.77
C ILE A 185 -6.90 -8.23 -1.33
N ILE A 186 -6.08 -7.64 -0.47
CA ILE A 186 -6.12 -6.25 -0.06
C ILE A 186 -4.86 -5.53 -0.52
N HIS A 187 -4.97 -4.22 -0.76
CA HIS A 187 -3.84 -3.33 -1.01
C HIS A 187 -3.05 -3.02 0.27
N ALA A 188 -3.78 -2.86 1.38
CA ALA A 188 -3.29 -2.53 2.71
C ALA A 188 -2.56 -1.17 2.82
N ASP A 189 -2.50 -0.33 1.79
CA ASP A 189 -1.71 0.92 1.83
C ASP A 189 -2.23 1.98 0.84
N LEU A 190 -3.52 1.96 0.53
CA LEU A 190 -4.12 2.86 -0.45
C LEU A 190 -4.38 4.25 0.16
N PHE A 191 -3.28 4.95 0.43
CA PHE A 191 -3.25 6.33 0.91
C PHE A 191 -3.34 7.34 -0.23
N ARG A 192 -3.60 8.61 0.11
CA ARG A 192 -3.71 9.72 -0.86
C ARG A 192 -2.49 9.85 -1.77
N ASP A 193 -1.29 9.65 -1.22
CA ASP A 193 -0.02 9.72 -1.96
C ASP A 193 0.20 8.54 -2.91
N ASN A 194 -0.59 7.46 -2.76
CA ASN A 194 -0.57 6.29 -3.62
C ASN A 194 -1.68 6.28 -4.67
N VAL A 195 -2.46 7.35 -4.79
CA VAL A 195 -3.50 7.49 -5.82
C VAL A 195 -3.21 8.68 -6.71
N LEU A 196 -3.21 8.46 -8.02
CA LEU A 196 -2.99 9.49 -9.03
C LEU A 196 -4.31 9.92 -9.66
N TRP A 197 -4.41 11.21 -9.91
CA TRP A 197 -5.54 11.88 -10.53
C TRP A 197 -5.09 12.65 -11.76
N GLU A 198 -5.85 12.55 -12.84
CA GLU A 198 -5.71 13.43 -13.99
C GLU A 198 -6.43 14.76 -13.77
N ALA A 199 -6.09 15.77 -14.57
CA ALA A 199 -6.62 17.13 -14.42
C ALA A 199 -8.14 17.23 -14.61
N ASP A 200 -8.75 16.22 -15.23
CA ASP A 200 -10.20 16.09 -15.40
C ASP A 200 -10.90 15.45 -14.19
N GLY A 201 -10.17 15.12 -13.12
CA GLY A 201 -10.69 14.50 -11.90
C GLY A 201 -10.82 12.98 -11.98
N ARG A 202 -10.34 12.33 -13.05
CA ARG A 202 -10.35 10.87 -13.16
C ARG A 202 -9.19 10.25 -12.38
N LEU A 203 -9.49 9.20 -11.60
CA LEU A 203 -8.47 8.34 -11.00
C LEU A 203 -7.73 7.59 -12.11
N SER A 204 -6.43 7.85 -12.22
CA SER A 204 -5.56 7.34 -13.28
C SER A 204 -4.52 6.34 -12.78
N GLY A 205 -4.32 6.24 -11.47
CA GLY A 205 -3.36 5.30 -10.91
C GLY A 205 -3.59 4.94 -9.45
N VAL A 206 -3.34 3.67 -9.14
CA VAL A 206 -3.17 3.09 -7.81
C VAL A 206 -1.76 2.53 -7.75
N LEU A 207 -0.94 3.03 -6.82
CA LEU A 207 0.49 2.74 -6.71
C LEU A 207 0.80 1.93 -5.43
N ASP A 208 2.02 1.39 -5.36
CA ASP A 208 2.60 0.78 -4.15
C ASP A 208 1.84 -0.45 -3.58
N PHE A 209 1.85 -1.54 -4.35
CA PHE A 209 1.27 -2.83 -3.96
C PHE A 209 2.16 -3.65 -3.01
N TYR A 210 3.28 -3.12 -2.50
CA TYR A 210 4.26 -3.94 -1.78
C TYR A 210 3.84 -4.32 -0.35
N PHE A 211 2.72 -3.78 0.14
CA PHE A 211 2.03 -4.25 1.35
C PHE A 211 0.81 -5.12 1.06
N ALA A 212 0.49 -5.35 -0.21
CA ALA A 212 -0.67 -6.15 -0.57
C ALA A 212 -0.53 -7.60 -0.11
N GLY A 213 -1.66 -8.23 0.14
CA GLY A 213 -1.72 -9.62 0.55
C GLY A 213 -3.13 -10.02 0.93
N GLU A 214 -3.29 -11.26 1.38
CA GLU A 214 -4.58 -11.78 1.81
C GLU A 214 -4.91 -11.31 3.23
N ASP A 215 -6.05 -10.63 3.38
CA ASP A 215 -6.65 -10.36 4.69
C ASP A 215 -8.18 -10.18 4.58
N ALA A 216 -8.83 -9.81 5.69
CA ALA A 216 -10.21 -9.35 5.67
C ALA A 216 -10.34 -8.09 4.79
N LEU A 217 -11.25 -8.09 3.82
CA LEU A 217 -11.45 -6.96 2.90
C LEU A 217 -11.83 -5.66 3.61
N LEU A 218 -12.52 -5.80 4.76
CA LEU A 218 -12.89 -4.68 5.60
C LEU A 218 -11.69 -4.01 6.29
N PHE A 219 -10.59 -4.75 6.54
CA PHE A 219 -9.36 -4.16 7.08
C PHE A 219 -8.80 -3.12 6.09
N ASP A 220 -8.84 -3.41 4.80
CA ASP A 220 -8.35 -2.48 3.77
C ASP A 220 -9.23 -1.24 3.69
N LEU A 221 -10.55 -1.41 3.70
CA LEU A 221 -11.47 -0.28 3.75
C LEU A 221 -11.25 0.60 4.98
N ALA A 222 -10.93 0.00 6.12
CA ALA A 222 -10.58 0.73 7.34
C ALA A 222 -9.25 1.50 7.19
N VAL A 223 -8.25 0.92 6.51
CA VAL A 223 -6.99 1.61 6.15
C VAL A 223 -7.27 2.85 5.31
N VAL A 224 -8.03 2.69 4.21
CA VAL A 224 -8.39 3.80 3.32
C VAL A 224 -9.16 4.87 4.07
N ALA A 225 -10.19 4.47 4.82
CA ALA A 225 -11.00 5.42 5.56
C ALA A 225 -10.20 6.20 6.63
N ASN A 226 -9.15 5.61 7.20
CA ASN A 226 -8.34 6.28 8.22
C ASN A 226 -7.48 7.40 7.62
N ASP A 227 -7.06 7.26 6.37
CA ASP A 227 -6.23 8.23 5.68
C ASP A 227 -7.06 9.25 4.88
N TRP A 228 -8.10 8.82 4.16
CA TRP A 228 -8.86 9.68 3.26
C TRP A 228 -9.92 10.53 3.96
N CYS A 229 -10.60 9.99 4.96
CA CYS A 229 -11.78 10.64 5.52
C CYS A 229 -11.41 11.60 6.66
N VAL A 230 -11.36 12.90 6.34
CA VAL A 230 -11.14 13.97 7.34
C VAL A 230 -12.37 14.24 8.21
N ASP A 231 -13.56 13.92 7.70
CA ASP A 231 -14.84 14.14 8.36
C ASP A 231 -15.86 13.02 8.03
N ALA A 232 -17.06 13.16 8.59
CA ALA A 232 -18.14 12.19 8.39
C ALA A 232 -18.69 12.21 6.96
N ALA A 233 -18.65 13.33 6.23
CA ALA A 233 -19.15 13.43 4.87
C ALA A 233 -18.27 12.63 3.90
N ALA A 234 -16.94 12.79 4.03
CA ALA A 234 -15.96 12.01 3.29
C ALA A 234 -16.08 10.50 3.59
N LEU A 235 -16.33 10.14 4.85
CA LEU A 235 -16.56 8.74 5.22
C LEU A 235 -17.82 8.17 4.56
N THR A 236 -18.94 8.89 4.63
CA THR A 236 -20.19 8.46 3.99
C THR A 236 -20.01 8.22 2.49
N GLU A 237 -19.34 9.12 1.78
CA GLU A 237 -19.11 8.95 0.34
C GLU A 237 -18.14 7.80 0.02
N LEU A 238 -17.07 7.61 0.81
CA LEU A 238 -16.18 6.46 0.66
C LEU A 238 -16.93 5.14 0.78
N LEU A 239 -17.74 5.00 1.84
CA LEU A 239 -18.51 3.78 2.09
C LEU A 239 -19.61 3.59 1.05
N ALA A 240 -20.27 4.66 0.60
CA ALA A 240 -21.26 4.61 -0.47
C ALA A 240 -20.65 4.12 -1.79
N GLY A 241 -19.47 4.64 -2.16
CA GLY A 241 -18.74 4.20 -3.34
C GLY A 241 -18.35 2.72 -3.26
N TYR A 242 -17.82 2.29 -2.12
CA TYR A 242 -17.45 0.88 -1.91
C TYR A 242 -18.66 -0.05 -1.97
N THR A 243 -19.72 0.28 -1.22
CA THR A 243 -20.93 -0.56 -1.09
C THR A 243 -21.72 -0.68 -2.39
N ALA A 244 -21.65 0.33 -3.28
CA ALA A 244 -22.25 0.29 -4.59
C ALA A 244 -21.65 -0.80 -5.50
N GLN A 245 -20.37 -1.14 -5.31
CA GLN A 245 -19.68 -2.17 -6.08
C GLN A 245 -19.67 -3.52 -5.36
N ARG A 246 -19.50 -3.51 -4.03
CA ARG A 246 -19.44 -4.70 -3.18
C ARG A 246 -20.30 -4.51 -1.93
N PRO A 247 -21.45 -5.19 -1.81
CA PRO A 247 -22.28 -5.14 -0.61
C PRO A 247 -21.52 -5.58 0.65
N VAL A 248 -21.76 -4.88 1.76
CA VAL A 248 -21.13 -5.14 3.05
C VAL A 248 -22.06 -5.99 3.92
N THR A 249 -21.49 -7.00 4.58
CA THR A 249 -22.24 -7.93 5.41
C THR A 249 -22.52 -7.36 6.81
N PRO A 250 -23.53 -7.87 7.54
CA PRO A 250 -23.75 -7.48 8.94
C PRO A 250 -22.55 -7.75 9.85
N ALA A 251 -21.79 -8.83 9.57
CA ALA A 251 -20.56 -9.15 10.31
C ALA A 251 -19.47 -8.09 10.08
N GLU A 252 -19.32 -7.62 8.84
CA GLU A 252 -18.42 -6.50 8.52
C GLU A 252 -18.86 -5.20 9.22
N MET A 253 -20.15 -4.84 9.14
CA MET A 253 -20.66 -3.64 9.82
C MET A 253 -20.41 -3.67 11.34
N ALA A 254 -20.57 -4.85 11.97
CA ALA A 254 -20.31 -5.03 13.39
C ALA A 254 -18.81 -4.95 13.74
N ALA A 255 -17.93 -5.45 12.85
CA ALA A 255 -16.48 -5.42 13.05
C ALA A 255 -15.82 -4.07 12.73
N TRP A 256 -16.55 -3.14 12.10
CA TRP A 256 -16.02 -1.86 11.63
C TRP A 256 -15.23 -1.06 12.68
N PRO A 257 -15.76 -0.83 13.91
CA PRO A 257 -15.01 -0.06 14.91
C PRO A 257 -13.69 -0.74 15.31
N ALA A 258 -13.69 -2.07 15.39
CA ALA A 258 -12.51 -2.84 15.77
C ALA A 258 -11.43 -2.83 14.66
N LEU A 259 -11.83 -2.90 13.40
CA LEU A 259 -10.89 -2.86 12.27
C LEU A 259 -10.35 -1.46 11.98
N ARG A 260 -11.11 -0.39 12.25
CA ARG A 260 -10.60 1.00 12.27
C ARG A 260 -9.45 1.17 13.26
N ARG A 261 -9.60 0.57 14.46
CA ARG A 261 -8.53 0.50 15.47
C ARG A 261 -7.36 -0.36 15.01
N ALA A 262 -7.61 -1.53 14.42
CA ALA A 262 -6.57 -2.42 13.92
C ALA A 262 -5.71 -1.76 12.83
N ALA A 263 -6.34 -1.01 11.92
CA ALA A 263 -5.66 -0.24 10.89
C ALA A 263 -4.81 0.89 11.49
N ALA A 264 -5.34 1.65 12.45
CA ALA A 264 -4.57 2.67 13.17
C ALA A 264 -3.37 2.06 13.93
N LEU A 265 -3.58 0.93 14.61
CA LEU A 265 -2.53 0.17 15.29
C LEU A 265 -1.42 -0.27 14.31
N ARG A 266 -1.76 -0.78 13.12
CA ARG A 266 -0.76 -1.20 12.11
C ARG A 266 0.23 -0.06 11.84
N PHE A 267 -0.28 1.12 11.49
CA PHE A 267 0.60 2.22 11.13
C PHE A 267 1.31 2.85 12.32
N TRP A 268 0.70 2.83 13.50
CA TRP A 268 1.40 3.20 14.73
C TRP A 268 2.61 2.29 14.96
N LEU A 269 2.43 0.96 14.85
CA LEU A 269 3.52 -0.02 14.96
C LEU A 269 4.62 0.19 13.91
N LEU A 270 4.27 0.44 12.64
CA LEU A 270 5.27 0.73 11.60
C LEU A 270 6.14 1.95 11.95
N ARG A 271 5.52 3.02 12.48
CA ARG A 271 6.24 4.24 12.88
C ARG A 271 7.05 4.03 14.17
N LEU A 272 6.54 3.24 15.12
CA LEU A 272 7.26 2.86 16.33
C LEU A 272 8.49 1.99 16.02
N GLU A 273 8.36 1.02 15.11
CA GLU A 273 9.47 0.19 14.67
C GLU A 273 10.56 1.03 13.98
N ALA A 274 10.16 1.96 13.10
CA ALA A 274 11.08 2.91 12.47
C ALA A 274 11.78 3.83 13.50
N ARG A 275 11.08 4.23 14.57
CA ARG A 275 11.63 5.02 15.68
C ARG A 275 12.62 4.21 16.53
N ALA A 276 12.31 2.94 16.81
CA ALA A 276 13.13 2.06 17.63
C ALA A 276 14.38 1.54 16.89
N GLN A 277 14.32 1.48 15.56
CA GLN A 277 15.45 1.10 14.71
C GLN A 277 15.76 2.21 13.70
N PRO A 278 16.30 3.38 14.15
CA PRO A 278 16.67 4.45 13.25
C PRO A 278 17.69 3.92 12.24
N ARG A 279 17.35 3.96 10.95
CA ARG A 279 18.26 3.49 9.90
C ARG A 279 19.54 4.33 9.94
N GLY A 280 20.69 3.67 10.08
CA GLY A 280 21.97 4.36 10.13
C GLY A 280 22.28 5.12 8.84
N GLY A 281 22.38 6.44 8.93
CA GLY A 281 23.00 7.29 7.91
C GLY A 281 22.08 7.94 6.88
N GLU A 282 20.83 8.22 7.22
CA GLU A 282 19.95 9.14 6.48
C GLU A 282 19.14 10.03 7.42
N VAL A 283 18.82 11.22 6.94
CA VAL A 283 17.65 11.99 7.40
C VAL A 283 16.42 11.22 6.92
N VAL A 284 16.15 10.05 7.52
CA VAL A 284 14.85 9.41 7.36
C VAL A 284 13.90 10.34 8.09
N THR A 285 13.03 11.01 7.35
CA THR A 285 11.88 11.68 7.97
C THR A 285 11.03 10.59 8.61
N ILE A 286 11.31 10.28 9.88
CA ILE A 286 10.51 9.36 10.67
C ILE A 286 9.15 10.04 10.80
N LYS A 287 8.16 9.56 10.03
CA LYS A 287 6.78 10.06 10.14
C LYS A 287 6.36 9.90 11.61
N ASP A 288 5.90 10.99 12.22
CA ASP A 288 5.59 11.05 13.64
C ASP A 288 4.58 9.96 14.05
N PRO A 289 4.94 8.99 14.92
CA PRO A 289 4.03 7.92 15.35
C PRO A 289 2.76 8.46 16.03
N GLU A 290 2.82 9.68 16.56
CA GLU A 290 1.76 10.28 17.36
C GLU A 290 0.44 10.46 16.59
N HIS A 291 0.49 10.69 15.28
CA HIS A 291 -0.73 10.82 14.47
C HIS A 291 -1.62 9.57 14.59
N PHE A 292 -1.04 8.38 14.41
CA PHE A 292 -1.82 7.14 14.49
C PHE A 292 -2.11 6.73 15.93
N ARG A 293 -1.27 7.12 16.91
CA ARG A 293 -1.58 6.96 18.33
C ARG A 293 -2.85 7.73 18.71
N ARG A 294 -2.91 9.03 18.41
CA ARG A 294 -4.08 9.88 18.69
C ARG A 294 -5.34 9.39 17.98
N MET A 295 -5.18 8.93 16.73
CA MET A 295 -6.29 8.34 15.97
C MET A 295 -6.83 7.08 16.65
N LEU A 296 -5.94 6.19 17.10
CA LEU A 296 -6.30 4.98 17.84
C LEU A 296 -7.01 5.31 19.16
N GLU A 297 -6.45 6.25 19.94
CA GLU A 297 -7.06 6.71 21.20
C GLU A 297 -8.46 7.28 20.97
N ARG A 298 -8.66 8.09 19.92
CA ARG A 298 -9.98 8.60 19.54
C ARG A 298 -10.98 7.47 19.25
N PHE A 299 -10.59 6.47 18.45
CA PHE A 299 -11.46 5.33 18.14
C PHE A 299 -11.74 4.44 19.36
N ARG A 300 -10.84 4.41 20.35
CA ARG A 300 -11.09 3.73 21.64
C ARG A 300 -12.12 4.47 22.49
N LEU A 301 -12.06 5.79 22.52
CA LEU A 301 -12.95 6.64 23.34
C LEU A 301 -14.36 6.77 22.73
N ALA A 302 -14.44 6.86 21.40
CA ALA A 302 -15.69 6.98 20.67
C ALA A 302 -15.73 5.95 19.52
N PRO A 303 -16.12 4.69 19.80
CA PRO A 303 -16.28 3.69 18.76
C PRO A 303 -17.41 4.10 17.81
N GLU A 304 -17.05 4.53 16.61
CA GLU A 304 -17.99 4.89 15.56
C GLU A 304 -18.51 3.62 14.87
N ALA A 305 -19.80 3.33 15.03
CA ALA A 305 -20.46 2.26 14.30
C ALA A 305 -20.42 2.53 12.78
N TRP A 306 -20.65 1.49 11.99
CA TRP A 306 -20.86 1.65 10.56
C TRP A 306 -21.95 2.72 10.29
N PRO A 307 -21.67 3.79 9.52
CA PRO A 307 -22.63 4.82 9.18
C PRO A 307 -23.88 4.22 8.52
N ARG A 308 -25.06 4.63 8.98
CA ARG A 308 -26.35 4.17 8.43
C ARG A 308 -26.73 4.92 7.17
#